data_AF-A0A660NGP3-F1
#
_entry.id   AF-A0A660NGP3-F1
#
_cell.length_a   1.000
_cell.length_b   1.000
_cell.length_c   1.000
_cell.angle_alpha   90.00
_cell.angle_beta   90.00
_cell.angle_gamma   90.00
#
_symmetry.space_group_name_H-M   'P 1'
#
loop_
_entity.id
_entity.type
_entity.pdbx_description
1 polymer ?
#
loop_
_entity_poly.entity_id
_entity_poly.type
_entity_poly.pdbx_seq_one_letter_code
_entity_poly.pdbx_strand_id
1 'polypeptide(L)' 'MNDLEHQIKQLIIDSLALEDITPADIGSEEPLFGDEGLGLDSVDALELGLAVQKTFGFQLDGENDNLRDN' A
#
# COMPACT_ATOMS: atom_id res chain seq x y z
N MET A 1 17.85 2.94 -6.79
CA MET A 1 16.55 2.73 -6.11
C MET A 1 16.75 1.60 -5.12
N ASN A 2 16.19 1.73 -3.91
CA ASN A 2 16.18 0.64 -2.95
C ASN A 2 15.33 -0.51 -3.54
N ASP A 3 15.87 -1.73 -3.58
CA ASP A 3 15.18 -2.87 -4.21
C ASP A 3 13.81 -3.13 -3.56
N LEU A 4 13.68 -2.87 -2.25
CA LEU A 4 12.41 -3.00 -1.54
C LEU A 4 11.39 -1.94 -1.97
N GLU A 5 11.83 -0.70 -2.14
CA GLU A 5 10.96 0.40 -2.54
C GLU A 5 10.39 0.15 -3.94
N HIS A 6 11.22 -0.33 -4.87
CA HIS A 6 10.76 -0.70 -6.21
C HIS A 6 9.75 -1.84 -6.17
N GLN A 7 9.96 -2.85 -5.31
CA GLN A 7 9.00 -3.94 -5.13
C GLN A 7 7.66 -3.46 -4.56
N ILE A 8 7.68 -2.53 -3.61
CA ILE A 8 6.45 -1.96 -3.04
C ILE A 8 5.70 -1.16 -4.11
N LYS A 9 6.39 -0.34 -4.90
CA LYS A 9 5.77 0.43 -5.99
C LYS A 9 5.16 -0.48 -7.06
N GLN A 10 5.85 -1.56 -7.42
CA GLN A 10 5.29 -2.56 -8.33
C GLN A 10 4.06 -3.25 -7.73
N LEU A 11 4.11 -3.62 -6.44
CA LEU A 11 2.98 -4.24 -5.76
C LEU A 11 1.74 -3.33 -5.77
N ILE A 12 1.91 -2.02 -5.54
CA ILE A 12 0.81 -1.04 -5.61
C ILE A 12 0.14 -1.08 -6.98
N ILE A 13 0.93 -0.98 -8.05
CA ILE A 13 0.45 -1.01 -9.44
C ILE A 13 -0.30 -2.31 -9.74
N ASP A 14 0.29 -3.45 -9.38
CA ASP A 14 -0.28 -4.76 -9.63
C ASP A 14 -1.58 -4.99 -8.83
N SER A 15 -1.61 -4.53 -7.57
CA SER A 15 -2.77 -4.72 -6.68
C SER A 15 -3.96 -3.85 -7.06
N LEU A 16 -3.73 -2.68 -7.67
CA LEU A 16 -4.77 -1.69 -7.96
C LEU A 16 -5.04 -1.56 -9.47
N ALA A 17 -4.45 -2.44 -10.28
CA ALA A 17 -4.59 -2.47 -11.74
C ALA A 17 -4.36 -1.09 -12.40
N LEU A 18 -3.28 -0.40 -12.00
CA LEU A 18 -2.96 0.94 -12.53
C LEU A 18 -2.31 0.79 -13.93
N GLU A 19 -3.12 0.81 -14.99
CA GLU A 19 -2.69 0.48 -16.35
C GLU A 19 -1.71 1.47 -16.99
N ASP A 20 -1.65 2.72 -16.51
CA ASP A 20 -0.85 3.82 -17.09
C ASP A 20 0.22 4.38 -16.13
N ILE A 21 0.56 3.64 -15.06
CA ILE A 21 1.52 4.08 -14.04
C ILE A 21 2.68 3.10 -13.95
N THR A 22 3.90 3.62 -13.90
CA THR A 22 5.12 2.84 -13.66
C THR A 22 5.68 3.12 -12.26
N PRO A 23 6.55 2.25 -11.71
CA PRO A 23 7.22 2.52 -10.43
C PRO A 23 8.03 3.83 -10.40
N ALA A 24 8.41 4.38 -11.56
CA ALA A 24 9.13 5.64 -11.64
C ALA A 24 8.21 6.86 -11.47
N ASP A 25 6.91 6.70 -11.71
CA ASP A 25 5.91 7.76 -11.61
C ASP A 25 5.43 7.97 -10.17
N ILE A 26 5.66 6.98 -9.29
CA ILE A 26 5.30 7.05 -7.87
C ILE A 26 6.47 7.66 -7.08
N GLY A 27 6.29 8.86 -6.52
CA GLY A 27 7.28 9.49 -5.64
C GLY A 27 7.46 8.74 -4.31
N SER A 28 8.68 8.69 -3.78
CA SER A 28 8.97 8.01 -2.49
C SER A 28 8.31 8.68 -1.29
N GLU A 29 8.11 10.00 -1.38
CA GLU A 29 7.51 10.85 -0.33
C GLU A 29 6.11 11.34 -0.73
N GLU A 30 5.57 10.83 -1.85
CA GLU A 30 4.27 11.25 -2.35
C GLU A 30 3.15 10.54 -1.57
N PRO A 31 2.06 11.24 -1.21
CA PRO A 31 0.88 10.58 -0.69
C PRO A 31 0.36 9.53 -1.67
N LEU A 32 -0.05 8.36 -1.18
CA LEU A 32 -0.69 7.36 -2.03
C LEU A 32 -2.21 7.59 -2.16
N PHE A 33 -2.83 8.14 -1.11
CA PHE A 33 -4.28 8.27 -0.99
C PHE A 33 -4.77 9.69 -1.22
N GLY A 34 -6.00 9.80 -1.74
CA GLY A 34 -6.65 11.09 -2.00
C GLY A 34 -6.11 11.84 -3.23
N ASP A 35 -6.68 13.02 -3.48
CA ASP A 35 -6.46 13.79 -4.72
C ASP A 35 -5.02 14.33 -4.87
N GLU A 36 -4.27 14.44 -3.78
CA GLU A 36 -2.86 14.87 -3.78
C GLU A 36 -1.88 13.72 -4.10
N GLY A 37 -2.39 12.50 -4.25
CA GLY A 37 -1.62 11.28 -4.52
C GLY A 37 -2.12 10.53 -5.75
N LEU A 38 -2.17 9.20 -5.65
CA LEU A 38 -2.69 8.32 -6.72
C LEU A 38 -4.22 8.29 -6.81
N GLY A 39 -4.93 9.13 -6.04
CA GLY A 39 -6.40 9.16 -6.03
C GLY A 39 -7.05 7.95 -5.36
N LEU A 40 -6.28 7.18 -4.58
CA LEU A 40 -6.77 5.95 -3.96
C LEU A 40 -7.76 6.23 -2.84
N ASP A 41 -8.79 5.39 -2.76
CA ASP A 41 -9.82 5.47 -1.74
C ASP A 41 -9.64 4.41 -0.63
N SER A 42 -10.64 4.30 0.25
CA SER A 42 -10.62 3.35 1.37
C SER A 42 -10.72 1.87 0.96
N VAL A 43 -11.30 1.58 -0.20
CA VAL A 43 -11.40 0.22 -0.75
C VAL A 43 -10.04 -0.21 -1.29
N ASP A 44 -9.38 0.68 -2.03
CA ASP A 44 -8.03 0.46 -2.55
C ASP A 44 -7.02 0.25 -1.40
N ALA A 45 -7.15 1.03 -0.32
CA ALA A 45 -6.31 0.88 0.87
C ALA A 45 -6.41 -0.53 1.49
N LEU A 46 -7.64 -1.08 1.53
CA LEU A 46 -7.88 -2.42 2.04
C LEU A 46 -7.25 -3.47 1.12
N GLU A 47 -7.46 -3.37 -0.20
CA GLU A 47 -6.88 -4.28 -1.18
C GLU A 47 -5.35 -4.28 -1.14
N LEU A 48 -4.73 -3.09 -1.12
CA LEU A 48 -3.28 -2.93 -0.98
C LEU A 48 -2.77 -3.53 0.33
N GLY A 49 -3.48 -3.31 1.45
CA GLY A 49 -3.14 -3.91 2.73
C GLY A 49 -3.13 -5.45 2.68
N LEU A 50 -4.14 -6.06 2.07
CA LEU A 50 -4.20 -7.51 1.87
C LEU A 50 -3.07 -8.01 0.95
N ALA A 51 -2.74 -7.26 -0.11
CA ALA A 51 -1.67 -7.60 -1.03
C ALA A 51 -0.29 -7.56 -0.35
N VAL A 52 -0.04 -6.55 0.48
CA VAL A 52 1.18 -6.44 1.30
C VAL A 52 1.29 -7.60 2.29
N GLN A 53 0.21 -7.92 3.01
CA GLN A 53 0.16 -9.06 3.93
C GLN A 53 0.51 -10.38 3.23
N LYS A 54 -0.07 -10.64 2.05
CA LYS A 54 0.20 -11.86 1.27
C LYS A 54 1.63 -11.91 0.75
N THR A 55 2.16 -10.77 0.28
CA THR A 55 3.48 -10.70 -0.38
C THR A 55 4.63 -10.79 0.62
N PHE A 56 4.52 -10.11 1.75
CA PHE A 56 5.59 -10.02 2.74
C PHE A 56 5.37 -10.89 3.98
N GLY A 57 4.22 -11.57 4.07
CA GLY A 57 3.90 -12.46 5.19
C GLY A 57 3.63 -11.74 6.52
N PHE A 58 3.36 -10.43 6.48
CA PHE A 58 2.97 -9.68 7.68
C PHE A 58 1.49 -9.90 7.98
N GLN A 59 1.14 -10.19 9.24
CA GLN A 59 -0.22 -9.95 9.69
C GLN A 59 -0.38 -8.44 9.87
N LEU A 60 -1.33 -7.85 9.15
CA LEU A 60 -1.91 -6.59 9.58
C LEU A 60 -2.60 -6.91 10.90
N ASP A 61 -1.93 -6.63 12.02
CA ASP A 61 -2.54 -6.67 13.34
C ASP A 61 -3.60 -5.56 13.38
N GLY A 62 -4.77 -5.86 12.80
CA GLY A 62 -5.96 -5.02 12.86
C GLY A 62 -6.52 -4.92 14.29
N GLU A 63 -5.92 -5.65 15.22
CA GLU A 63 -6.16 -5.58 16.65
C GLU A 63 -4.82 -5.51 17.38
N ASN A 64 -4.28 -4.31 17.58
CA ASN A 64 -3.70 -4.07 18.90
C ASN A 64 -4.88 -4.10 19.88
N ASP A 65 -5.17 -5.29 20.39
CA ASP A 65 -6.02 -5.59 21.55
C ASP A 65 -5.40 -4.97 22.83
N ASN A 66 -5.16 -3.65 22.80
CA ASN A 66 -4.71 -2.84 23.93
C ASN A 66 -5.84 -1.91 24.43
N LEU A 67 -7.10 -2.27 24.15
CA LEU A 67 -8.29 -1.62 24.72
C LEU A 67 -8.94 -2.46 25.84
N ARG A 68 -8.24 -3.45 26.38
CA ARG A 68 -8.70 -4.28 27.50
C ARG A 68 -7.66 -4.38 28.61
N ASP A 69 -7.08 -3.26 29.01
CA ASP A 69 -6.51 -3.16 30.35
C ASP A 69 -6.77 -1.77 30.90
N ASN A 70 -7.81 -1.69 31.74
CA ASN A 70 -8.09 -0.81 32.89
C ASN A 70 -9.60 -0.58 33.05
#